data_AF-A0A415KMW6-F1
#
_entry.id   AF-A0A415KMW6-F1
#
_cell.length_a   1.000
_cell.length_b   1.000
_cell.length_c   1.000
_cell.angle_alpha   90.00
_cell.angle_beta   90.00
_cell.angle_gamma   90.00
#
_symmetry.space_group_name_H-M   'P 1'
#
loop_
_entity.id
_entity.type
_entity.pdbx_description
1 polymer ?
#
loop_
_entity_poly.entity_id
_entity_poly.type
_entity_poly.pdbx_seq_one_letter_code
_entity_poly.pdbx_strand_id
1 'polypeptide(L)'
;MKKKIFVMGKVYDLAKQEISEIENEVQKDLDKFSAGGIRFKIDITSEKTLELIFTRQYRDGEIDWLNYESKTIYCTDAKIITGHGFDGFRVPVYWGGVPYGYPFFMPKEEFIGCYKKSAIKLGGSRLKSAEVNTMPDKIILGLAF
;
A
#
# COMPACT_ATOMS: atom_id res chain seq x y z
N MET A 1 12.79 16.30 5.89
CA MET A 1 11.52 15.83 6.51
C MET A 1 11.79 14.63 7.41
N LYS A 2 11.57 14.65 8.73
CA LYS A 2 11.76 13.46 9.61
C LYS A 2 10.58 12.47 9.53
N LYS A 3 10.20 12.08 8.32
CA LYS A 3 9.04 11.19 8.07
C LYS A 3 9.54 9.82 7.63
N LYS A 4 8.97 8.78 8.22
CA LYS A 4 9.23 7.39 7.85
C LYS A 4 7.96 6.75 7.32
N ILE A 5 7.98 6.31 6.07
CA ILE A 5 6.84 5.66 5.40
C ILE A 5 7.00 4.14 5.44
N PHE A 6 5.89 3.42 5.56
CA PHE A 6 5.84 1.97 5.47
C PHE A 6 5.24 1.57 4.12
N VAL A 7 5.97 0.83 3.31
CA VAL A 7 5.49 0.30 2.02
C VAL A 7 6.26 -0.96 1.67
N MET A 8 5.59 -1.94 1.05
CA MET A 8 6.20 -3.19 0.57
C MET A 8 7.14 -3.86 1.59
N GLY A 9 6.66 -4.03 2.83
CA GLY A 9 7.39 -4.73 3.89
C GLY A 9 8.52 -3.94 4.57
N LYS A 10 8.79 -2.70 4.12
CA LYS A 10 9.94 -1.91 4.57
C LYS A 10 9.54 -0.53 5.05
N VAL A 11 10.41 0.08 5.86
CA VAL A 11 10.27 1.46 6.33
C VAL A 11 11.39 2.32 5.77
N TYR A 12 11.00 3.40 5.09
CA TYR A 12 11.92 4.32 4.43
C TYR A 12 11.93 5.69 5.12
N ASP A 13 13.12 6.25 5.34
CA ASP A 13 13.29 7.55 6.02
C ASP A 13 13.51 8.67 5.00
N LEU A 14 12.49 9.51 4.82
CA LEU A 14 12.50 10.64 3.88
C LEU A 14 13.47 11.76 4.28
N ALA A 15 14.15 11.67 5.42
CA ALA A 15 15.27 12.56 5.77
C ALA A 15 16.64 12.02 5.34
N LYS A 16 16.73 10.74 5.00
CA LYS A 16 18.01 10.03 4.78
C LYS A 16 18.19 9.51 3.37
N GLN A 17 17.11 9.34 2.63
CA GLN A 17 17.10 8.79 1.28
C GLN A 17 16.33 9.74 0.37
N GLU A 18 16.82 9.88 -0.86
CA GLU A 18 16.11 10.64 -1.89
C GLU A 18 14.85 9.89 -2.33
N ILE A 19 13.83 10.61 -2.78
CA ILE A 19 12.57 9.99 -3.21
C ILE A 19 12.81 8.99 -4.33
N SER A 20 13.66 9.34 -5.30
CA SER A 20 13.97 8.48 -6.44
C SER A 20 14.66 7.17 -6.02
N GLU A 21 15.47 7.18 -4.96
CA GLU A 21 16.11 5.97 -4.41
C GLU A 21 15.05 5.05 -3.79
N ILE A 22 14.15 5.62 -2.99
CA ILE A 22 13.05 4.88 -2.37
C ILE A 22 12.12 4.31 -3.46
N GLU A 23 11.74 5.11 -4.44
CA GLU A 23 10.91 4.66 -5.57
C GLU A 23 11.56 3.49 -6.31
N ASN A 24 12.86 3.57 -6.60
CA ASN A 24 13.60 2.50 -7.26
C ASN A 24 13.67 1.21 -6.42
N GLU A 25 13.85 1.32 -5.10
CA GLU A 25 13.85 0.15 -4.21
C GLU A 25 12.47 -0.51 -4.13
N VAL A 26 11.41 0.29 -3.92
CA VAL A 26 10.03 -0.21 -3.88
C VAL A 26 9.64 -0.82 -5.23
N GLN A 27 10.04 -0.19 -6.34
CA GLN A 27 9.76 -0.68 -7.68
C GLN A 27 10.42 -2.05 -7.94
N LYS A 28 11.65 -2.30 -7.47
CA LYS A 28 12.30 -3.63 -7.60
C LYS A 28 11.51 -4.73 -6.89
N ASP A 29 10.97 -4.43 -5.71
CA ASP A 29 10.15 -5.39 -4.96
C ASP A 29 8.80 -5.61 -5.64
N LEU A 30 8.18 -4.55 -6.17
CA LEU A 30 6.93 -4.64 -6.94
C LEU A 30 7.11 -5.38 -8.27
N ASP A 31 8.23 -5.21 -8.96
CA ASP A 31 8.55 -5.91 -10.19
C ASP A 31 8.63 -7.43 -9.95
N LYS A 32 9.22 -7.85 -8.81
CA LYS A 32 9.22 -9.26 -8.39
C LYS A 32 7.82 -9.74 -8.00
N PHE A 33 7.07 -8.93 -7.25
CA PHE A 33 5.73 -9.28 -6.78
C PHE A 33 4.72 -9.45 -7.92
N SER A 34 4.82 -8.62 -8.96
CA SER A 34 3.81 -8.50 -10.02
C SER A 34 4.29 -8.90 -11.41
N ALA A 35 5.52 -9.43 -11.53
CA ALA A 35 6.19 -9.63 -12.82
C ALA A 35 6.22 -8.35 -13.68
N GLY A 36 6.40 -7.19 -13.05
CA GLY A 36 6.50 -5.88 -13.70
C GLY A 36 5.17 -5.18 -14.02
N GLY A 37 4.03 -5.70 -13.56
CA GLY A 37 2.70 -5.15 -13.84
C GLY A 37 2.30 -3.91 -13.02
N ILE A 38 3.14 -3.47 -12.07
CA ILE A 38 2.85 -2.35 -11.17
C ILE A 38 3.95 -1.30 -11.29
N ARG A 39 3.56 -0.02 -11.38
CA ARG A 39 4.45 1.14 -11.30
C ARG A 39 4.17 1.94 -10.04
N PHE A 40 5.23 2.44 -9.42
CA PHE A 40 5.16 3.14 -8.15
C PHE A 40 5.73 4.56 -8.25
N LYS A 41 5.06 5.49 -7.57
CA LYS A 41 5.53 6.86 -7.38
C LYS A 41 5.17 7.39 -6.00
N ILE A 42 5.95 8.35 -5.53
CA ILE A 42 5.70 9.14 -4.32
C ILE A 42 5.50 10.59 -4.76
N ASP A 43 4.32 11.15 -4.45
CA ASP A 43 4.05 12.57 -4.66
C ASP A 43 4.00 13.32 -3.33
N ILE A 44 4.79 14.39 -3.19
CA ILE A 44 4.76 15.25 -2.00
C ILE A 44 3.75 16.36 -2.25
N THR A 45 2.52 16.14 -1.78
CA THR A 45 1.41 17.08 -1.97
C THR A 45 1.50 18.29 -1.04
N SER A 46 2.14 18.16 0.14
CA SER A 46 2.47 19.30 1.01
C SER A 46 3.60 18.96 1.99
N GLU A 47 4.01 19.94 2.82
CA GLU A 47 5.01 19.71 3.88
C GLU A 47 4.63 18.56 4.84
N LYS A 48 3.33 18.26 5.02
CA LYS A 48 2.83 17.23 5.97
C LYS A 48 2.07 16.09 5.31
N THR A 49 1.88 16.13 4.00
CA THR A 49 1.13 15.11 3.26
C THR A 49 1.93 14.58 2.09
N LEU A 50 1.75 13.30 1.80
CA LEU A 50 2.26 12.68 0.58
C LEU A 50 1.31 11.60 0.11
N GLU A 51 1.42 11.23 -1.15
CA GLU A 51 0.67 10.15 -1.76
C GLU A 51 1.62 9.07 -2.25
N LEU A 52 1.30 7.81 -1.93
CA LEU A 52 1.92 6.64 -2.52
C LEU A 52 1.00 6.15 -3.64
N ILE A 53 1.48 6.25 -4.88
CA ILE A 53 0.69 5.98 -6.08
C ILE A 53 1.18 4.68 -6.71
N PHE A 54 0.28 3.72 -6.87
CA PHE A 54 0.52 2.43 -7.51
C PHE A 54 -0.34 2.35 -8.77
N THR A 55 0.26 2.51 -9.94
CA THR A 55 -0.43 2.23 -11.22
C THR A 55 -0.30 0.75 -11.53
N ARG A 56 -1.41 0.05 -11.76
CA ARG A 56 -1.45 -1.38 -12.00
C ARG A 56 -2.47 -1.70 -13.08
N GLN A 57 -2.22 -2.76 -13.84
CA GLN A 57 -3.22 -3.34 -14.74
C GLN A 57 -3.69 -4.65 -14.15
N TYR A 58 -4.99 -4.77 -13.90
CA TYR A 58 -5.60 -6.05 -13.60
C TYR A 58 -5.71 -6.88 -14.87
N ARG A 59 -5.55 -8.19 -14.75
CA ARG A 59 -6.01 -9.10 -15.79
C ARG A 59 -7.53 -9.16 -15.77
N ASP A 60 -8.14 -9.41 -16.93
CA ASP A 60 -9.59 -9.58 -17.02
C ASP A 60 -10.06 -10.66 -16.02
N GLY A 61 -11.02 -10.29 -15.16
CA GLY A 61 -11.58 -11.15 -14.12
C GLY A 61 -10.85 -11.17 -12.77
N GLU A 62 -9.72 -10.46 -12.59
CA GLU A 62 -9.04 -10.37 -11.28
C GLU A 62 -9.75 -9.46 -10.27
N ILE A 63 -10.47 -8.45 -10.78
CA ILE A 63 -11.38 -7.63 -9.99
C ILE A 63 -12.77 -7.73 -10.57
N ASP A 64 -13.73 -7.95 -9.67
CA ASP A 64 -15.14 -7.79 -9.97
C ASP A 64 -15.52 -6.31 -9.86
N TRP A 65 -15.35 -5.58 -10.96
CA TRP A 65 -15.69 -4.16 -11.02
C TRP A 65 -17.19 -3.91 -10.90
N LEU A 66 -18.03 -4.90 -11.21
CA LEU A 66 -19.49 -4.80 -11.07
C LEU A 66 -19.89 -4.76 -9.59
N ASN A 67 -19.13 -5.45 -8.74
CA ASN A 67 -19.32 -5.47 -7.29
C ASN A 67 -18.28 -4.60 -6.54
N TYR A 68 -17.63 -3.66 -7.23
CA TYR A 68 -16.70 -2.73 -6.58
C TYR A 68 -17.46 -1.76 -5.66
N GLU A 69 -17.21 -1.87 -4.36
CA GLU A 69 -17.73 -0.93 -3.36
C GLU A 69 -16.68 0.11 -2.98
N SER A 70 -17.01 1.39 -3.10
CA SER A 70 -16.09 2.52 -2.86
C SER A 70 -15.52 2.58 -1.43
N LYS A 71 -16.18 1.95 -0.46
CA LYS A 71 -15.76 1.86 0.95
C LYS A 71 -14.88 0.65 1.24
N THR A 72 -14.65 -0.21 0.25
CA THR A 72 -13.86 -1.43 0.41
C THR A 72 -12.54 -1.34 -0.36
N ILE A 73 -11.59 -2.17 0.04
CA ILE A 73 -10.31 -2.38 -0.65
C ILE A 73 -10.13 -3.87 -0.90
N TYR A 74 -9.68 -4.21 -2.11
CA TYR A 74 -9.32 -5.57 -2.47
C TYR A 74 -8.07 -6.03 -1.71
N CYS A 75 -8.03 -7.29 -1.31
CA CYS A 75 -6.89 -7.88 -0.63
C CYS A 75 -5.61 -7.78 -1.45
N THR A 76 -5.72 -7.89 -2.78
CA THR A 76 -4.61 -7.68 -3.71
C THR A 76 -4.03 -6.27 -3.55
N ASP A 77 -4.88 -5.24 -3.47
CA ASP A 77 -4.44 -3.85 -3.24
C ASP A 77 -3.79 -3.67 -1.88
N ALA A 78 -4.39 -4.24 -0.83
CA ALA A 78 -3.81 -4.21 0.52
C ALA A 78 -2.42 -4.87 0.54
N LYS A 79 -2.22 -5.97 -0.19
CA LYS A 79 -0.93 -6.66 -0.34
C LYS A 79 0.07 -5.83 -1.14
N ILE A 80 -0.34 -5.16 -2.22
CA ILE A 80 0.52 -4.25 -3.00
C ILE A 80 1.02 -3.10 -2.14
N ILE A 81 0.15 -2.49 -1.32
CA ILE A 81 0.56 -1.40 -0.42
C ILE A 81 1.55 -1.90 0.63
N THR A 82 1.26 -3.03 1.26
CA THR A 82 1.94 -3.46 2.49
C THR A 82 3.08 -4.46 2.30
N GLY A 83 3.16 -5.12 1.15
CA GLY A 83 4.05 -6.25 0.90
C GLY A 83 3.65 -7.53 1.60
N HIS A 84 2.42 -7.65 2.14
CA HIS A 84 2.01 -8.86 2.84
C HIS A 84 2.08 -10.10 1.93
N GLY A 85 2.84 -11.11 2.35
CA GLY A 85 3.09 -12.35 1.61
C GLY A 85 4.27 -12.30 0.66
N PHE A 86 4.84 -11.12 0.38
CA PHE A 86 6.04 -10.98 -0.44
C PHE A 86 7.28 -11.40 0.35
N ASP A 87 8.11 -12.30 -0.20
CA ASP A 87 9.33 -12.83 0.44
C ASP A 87 9.11 -13.31 1.89
N GLY A 88 7.94 -13.88 2.17
CA GLY A 88 7.56 -14.37 3.50
C GLY A 88 7.21 -13.28 4.52
N PHE A 89 7.22 -12.00 4.13
CA PHE A 89 6.85 -10.88 4.99
C PHE A 89 5.39 -11.00 5.45
N ARG A 90 5.16 -10.74 6.74
CA ARG A 90 3.82 -10.68 7.34
C ARG A 90 3.65 -9.36 8.06
N VAL A 91 2.58 -8.62 7.69
CA VAL A 91 2.24 -7.39 8.39
C VAL A 91 2.04 -7.62 9.90
N PRO A 92 2.62 -6.79 10.79
CA PRO A 92 2.53 -6.99 12.23
C PRO A 92 1.13 -6.85 12.85
N VAL A 93 0.22 -6.15 12.16
CA VAL A 93 -1.20 -6.10 12.48
C VAL A 93 -1.95 -6.45 11.20
N TYR A 94 -2.37 -7.71 11.14
CA TYR A 94 -3.09 -8.26 10.00
C TYR A 94 -4.57 -7.93 10.09
N TRP A 95 -5.17 -7.60 8.95
CA TRP A 95 -6.59 -7.25 8.78
C TRP A 95 -7.52 -8.46 8.68
N GLY A 96 -7.02 -9.67 8.98
CA GLY A 96 -7.77 -10.91 8.83
C GLY A 96 -7.82 -11.41 7.39
N GLY A 97 -7.81 -12.72 7.21
CA GLY A 97 -7.90 -13.38 5.91
C GLY A 97 -8.88 -14.54 6.01
N VAL A 98 -9.72 -14.71 4.99
CA VAL A 98 -10.66 -15.84 4.87
C VAL A 98 -10.10 -16.94 3.95
N PRO A 99 -10.66 -18.15 3.99
CA PRO A 99 -10.18 -19.32 3.25
C PRO A 99 -10.12 -19.13 1.73
N TYR A 100 -9.31 -19.97 1.11
CA TYR A 100 -9.04 -20.06 -0.34
C TYR A 100 -10.29 -19.91 -1.24
N GLY A 101 -10.22 -19.07 -2.27
CA GLY A 101 -11.10 -19.18 -3.45
C GLY A 101 -11.95 -17.97 -3.89
N TYR A 102 -11.92 -16.82 -3.20
CA TYR A 102 -12.72 -15.63 -3.59
C TYR A 102 -11.91 -14.32 -3.64
N PRO A 103 -12.30 -13.33 -4.48
CA PRO A 103 -11.75 -11.97 -4.43
C PRO A 103 -12.11 -11.32 -3.09
N PHE A 104 -11.20 -11.41 -2.13
CA PHE A 104 -11.42 -10.88 -0.79
C PHE A 104 -11.35 -9.34 -0.81
N PHE A 105 -12.41 -8.67 -0.36
CA PHE A 105 -12.42 -7.24 -0.07
C PHE A 105 -12.70 -7.01 1.42
N MET A 106 -12.26 -5.87 1.96
CA MET A 106 -12.48 -5.48 3.36
C MET A 106 -12.81 -3.98 3.45
N PRO A 107 -13.43 -3.50 4.54
CA PRO A 107 -13.61 -2.07 4.76
C PRO A 107 -12.27 -1.33 4.74
N LYS A 108 -12.21 -0.19 4.03
CA LYS A 108 -11.00 0.66 3.98
C LYS A 108 -10.58 1.13 5.36
N GLU A 109 -11.55 1.42 6.23
CA GLU A 109 -11.30 1.85 7.60
C GLU A 109 -10.56 0.78 8.42
N GLU A 110 -10.91 -0.49 8.23
CA GLU A 110 -10.24 -1.62 8.87
C GLU A 110 -8.81 -1.78 8.37
N PHE A 111 -8.62 -1.74 7.04
CA PHE A 111 -7.30 -1.75 6.41
C PHE A 111 -6.42 -0.60 6.92
N ILE A 112 -6.93 0.63 6.92
CA ILE A 112 -6.21 1.83 7.38
C ILE A 112 -5.82 1.68 8.86
N GLY A 113 -6.72 1.15 9.69
CA GLY A 113 -6.43 0.86 11.09
C GLY A 113 -5.27 -0.11 11.26
N CYS A 114 -5.25 -1.19 10.47
CA CYS A 114 -4.18 -2.19 10.45
C CYS A 114 -2.86 -1.62 9.91
N TYR A 115 -2.91 -0.85 8.82
CA TYR A 115 -1.77 -0.19 8.22
C TYR A 115 -1.09 0.79 9.20
N LYS A 116 -1.86 1.69 9.83
CA LYS A 116 -1.32 2.66 10.79
C LYS A 116 -0.63 1.98 11.98
N LYS A 117 -1.25 0.92 12.53
CA LYS A 117 -0.67 0.15 13.66
C LYS A 117 0.58 -0.61 13.22
N SER A 118 0.59 -1.19 12.02
CA SER A 118 1.74 -1.89 11.45
C SER A 118 2.92 -0.94 11.19
N ALA A 119 2.65 0.23 10.60
CA ALA A 119 3.68 1.24 10.36
C ALA A 119 4.39 1.64 11.65
N ILE A 120 3.65 1.86 12.74
CA ILE A 120 4.22 2.15 14.07
C ILE A 120 5.08 0.98 14.57
N LYS A 121 4.58 -0.26 14.50
CA LYS A 121 5.32 -1.45 14.96
C LYS A 121 6.61 -1.69 14.16
N LEU A 122 6.65 -1.30 12.90
CA LEU A 122 7.82 -1.41 12.03
C LEU A 122 8.81 -0.25 12.18
N GLY A 123 8.54 0.72 13.06
CA GLY A 123 9.39 1.89 13.29
C GLY A 123 9.17 3.04 12.29
N GLY A 124 8.06 3.02 11.56
CA GLY A 124 7.56 4.13 10.75
C GLY A 124 7.02 5.28 11.59
N SER A 125 6.76 6.42 10.95
CA SER A 125 6.21 7.59 11.64
C SER A 125 4.74 7.37 11.99
N ARG A 126 4.31 7.97 13.11
CA ARG A 126 2.90 8.05 13.47
C ARG A 126 2.16 8.91 12.45
N LEU A 127 1.06 8.39 11.91
CA LEU A 127 0.21 9.07 10.95
C LEU A 127 -0.97 9.73 11.67
N LYS A 128 -1.20 11.03 11.41
CA LYS A 128 -2.42 11.73 11.82
C LYS A 128 -3.63 11.09 11.15
N SER A 129 -3.60 10.99 9.82
CA SER A 129 -4.60 10.29 9.02
C SER A 129 -3.95 9.53 7.86
N ALA A 130 -4.68 8.55 7.34
CA ALA A 130 -4.36 7.88 6.09
C ALA A 130 -5.68 7.58 5.37
N GLU A 131 -5.65 7.61 4.05
CA GLU A 131 -6.81 7.33 3.20
C GLU A 131 -6.36 6.49 2.01
N VAL A 132 -7.19 5.55 1.57
CA VAL A 132 -6.91 4.74 0.39
C VAL A 132 -8.01 4.90 -0.65
N ASN A 133 -7.58 5.28 -1.85
CA ASN A 133 -8.44 5.45 -3.02
C ASN A 133 -8.03 4.45 -4.09
N THR A 134 -8.93 3.53 -4.38
CA THR A 134 -8.77 2.48 -5.38
C THR A 134 -9.56 2.86 -6.62
N MET A 135 -8.93 2.70 -7.78
CA MET A 135 -9.49 2.93 -9.11
C MET A 135 -9.07 1.76 -10.01
N PRO A 136 -9.70 1.61 -11.20
CA PRO A 136 -9.40 0.53 -12.14
C PRO A 136 -7.92 0.29 -12.41
N ASP A 137 -7.19 1.38 -12.62
CA ASP A 137 -5.80 1.39 -13.05
C ASP A 137 -4.81 1.83 -11.96
N LYS A 138 -5.31 2.29 -10.80
CA LYS A 138 -4.44 2.85 -9.76
C LYS A 138 -4.94 2.73 -8.32
N ILE A 139 -3.99 2.72 -7.40
CA ILE A 139 -4.19 2.85 -5.95
C ILE A 139 -3.48 4.12 -5.51
N ILE A 140 -4.13 4.93 -4.69
CA ILE A 140 -3.55 6.10 -4.06
C ILE A 140 -3.70 5.92 -2.55
N LEU A 141 -2.57 5.83 -1.85
CA LEU A 141 -2.54 5.87 -0.38
C LEU A 141 -2.05 7.26 0.05
N GLY A 142 -2.99 8.10 0.49
CA GLY A 142 -2.67 9.40 1.07
C GLY A 142 -2.25 9.26 2.52
N LEU A 143 -1.11 9.87 2.88
CA LEU A 143 -0.54 9.84 4.23
C LEU A 143 -0.38 11.26 4.76
N ALA A 144 -0.96 11.54 5.93
CA ALA A 144 -0.78 12.79 6.65
C ALA A 144 -0.09 12.54 8.00
N PHE A 145 0.96 13.31 8.27
CA PHE A 145 1.79 13.21 9.48
C PHE A 145 1.45 14.30 10.50
#